data_AF-A0A7S0NW04-F1
#
_entry.id   AF-A0A7S0NW04-F1
#
_cell.length_a   1.000
_cell.length_b   1.000
_cell.length_c   1.000
_cell.angle_alpha   90.00
_cell.angle_beta   90.00
_cell.angle_gamma   90.00
#
_symmetry.space_group_name_H-M   'P 1'
#
loop_
_entity.id
_entity.type
_entity.pdbx_description
1 polymer ?
#
loop_
_entity_poly.entity_id
_entity_poly.type
_entity_poly.pdbx_seq_one_letter_code
_entity_poly.pdbx_strand_id
1 'polypeptide(L)'
;RTRPLKFEQQLVVARRERSALASDGIADAVLARAGLFTEHTLAIDPERYALVDALKSTLGFSDEQPELHQLHTHLSDFSASAARHAGVMRQKKALLAPLADKARSAIFLGIYDALVCGVVAPHLASRVAGTTTVHYACMPTLRVQHPSELATIRPHVDGMYGLQPGSLNCWLPLTTPLPASASLHIESAPGREDFHPLRPDPSAPAGGTLFCFYGRRCVHYTVPNSSDCTRISLDFRVVPGPLFDRENRLAQSGYYSMAAISPSGSVFTKKSMGTISSLHGLPHAGKPACVVSGGITR
;
A
#
# COMPACT_ATOMS: atom_id res chain seq x y z
N ARG A 1 22.99 19.40 -24.56
CA ARG A 1 22.08 18.29 -24.17
C ARG A 1 21.51 18.63 -22.80
N THR A 2 20.22 18.96 -22.71
CA THR A 2 19.54 19.22 -21.43
C THR A 2 19.58 17.97 -20.57
N ARG A 3 19.90 18.11 -19.27
CA ARG A 3 19.85 16.96 -18.35
C ARG A 3 18.39 16.51 -18.25
N PRO A 4 18.09 15.20 -18.35
CA PRO A 4 16.74 14.70 -18.14
C PRO A 4 16.23 15.07 -16.76
N LEU A 5 14.94 15.39 -16.65
CA LEU A 5 14.31 15.78 -15.39
C LEU A 5 14.46 14.63 -14.38
N LYS A 6 14.55 14.95 -13.08
CA LYS A 6 14.75 13.96 -12.00
C LYS A 6 13.73 12.80 -12.06
N PHE A 7 12.49 13.08 -12.45
CA PHE A 7 11.45 12.07 -12.64
C PHE A 7 11.79 11.07 -13.75
N GLU A 8 12.25 11.53 -14.92
CA GLU A 8 12.62 10.68 -16.05
C GLU A 8 13.77 9.75 -15.69
N GLN A 9 14.77 10.26 -14.96
CA GLN A 9 15.88 9.44 -14.45
C GLN A 9 15.38 8.33 -13.51
N GLN A 10 14.43 8.65 -12.62
CA GLN A 10 13.83 7.67 -11.71
C GLN A 10 12.98 6.63 -12.47
N LEU A 11 12.27 7.05 -13.50
CA LEU A 11 11.48 6.16 -14.35
C LEU A 11 12.38 5.20 -15.15
N VAL A 12 13.52 5.68 -15.68
CA VAL A 12 14.52 4.82 -16.32
C VAL A 12 15.05 3.76 -15.35
N VAL A 13 15.31 4.13 -14.10
CA VAL A 13 15.68 3.15 -13.06
C VAL A 13 14.55 2.14 -12.86
N ALA A 14 13.31 2.59 -12.64
CA ALA A 14 12.17 1.68 -12.43
C ALA A 14 11.98 0.69 -13.60
N ARG A 15 12.11 1.15 -14.85
CA ARG A 15 12.09 0.32 -16.06
C ARG A 15 13.19 -0.74 -16.04
N ARG A 16 14.43 -0.33 -15.75
CA ARG A 16 15.57 -1.25 -15.68
C ARG A 16 15.38 -2.31 -14.61
N GLU A 17 14.97 -1.91 -13.41
CA GLU A 17 14.73 -2.85 -12.31
C GLU A 17 13.60 -3.83 -12.65
N ARG A 18 12.50 -3.35 -13.24
CA ARG A 18 11.42 -4.22 -13.75
C ARG A 18 11.93 -5.24 -14.76
N SER A 19 12.76 -4.82 -15.71
CA SER A 19 13.35 -5.73 -16.71
C SER A 19 14.36 -6.71 -16.11
N ALA A 20 14.99 -6.35 -14.99
CA ALA A 20 15.93 -7.21 -14.26
C ALA A 20 15.21 -8.23 -13.35
N LEU A 21 13.94 -8.00 -13.00
CA LEU A 21 13.14 -9.03 -12.36
C LEU A 21 13.03 -10.21 -13.32
N ALA A 22 13.42 -11.39 -12.83
CA ALA A 22 13.19 -12.63 -13.57
C ALA A 22 11.72 -12.70 -14.02
N SER A 23 11.47 -13.40 -15.14
CA SER A 23 10.10 -13.77 -15.46
C SER A 23 9.51 -14.49 -14.26
N ASP A 24 8.37 -14.00 -13.77
CA ASP A 24 7.69 -14.66 -12.66
C ASP A 24 6.94 -15.92 -13.14
N GLY A 25 7.08 -16.25 -14.44
CA GLY A 25 6.73 -17.50 -15.07
C GLY A 25 5.30 -17.92 -14.76
N ILE A 26 5.17 -18.90 -13.87
CA ILE A 26 3.89 -19.46 -13.45
C ILE A 26 3.03 -18.40 -12.77
N ALA A 27 3.59 -17.53 -11.92
CA ALA A 27 2.81 -16.53 -11.19
C ALA A 27 2.21 -15.48 -12.13
N ASP A 28 2.98 -14.96 -13.09
CA ASP A 28 2.47 -14.02 -14.10
C ASP A 28 1.34 -14.66 -14.91
N ALA A 29 1.52 -15.92 -15.34
CA ALA A 29 0.50 -16.65 -16.09
C ALA A 29 -0.77 -16.91 -15.28
N VAL A 30 -0.63 -17.25 -13.98
CA VAL A 30 -1.77 -17.44 -13.07
C VAL A 30 -2.52 -16.13 -12.86
N LEU A 31 -1.82 -15.03 -12.54
CA LEU A 31 -2.43 -13.73 -12.34
C LEU A 31 -3.11 -13.20 -13.61
N ALA A 32 -2.50 -13.39 -14.78
CA ALA A 32 -3.09 -13.02 -16.06
C ALA A 32 -4.39 -13.77 -16.32
N ARG A 33 -4.40 -15.10 -16.17
CA ARG A 33 -5.63 -15.91 -16.32
C ARG A 33 -6.71 -15.56 -15.29
N ALA A 34 -6.29 -15.17 -14.09
CA ALA A 34 -7.19 -14.76 -13.01
C ALA A 34 -7.75 -13.33 -13.19
N GLY A 35 -7.26 -12.56 -14.17
CA GLY A 35 -7.62 -11.14 -14.35
C GLY A 35 -7.08 -10.23 -13.24
N LEU A 36 -6.00 -10.66 -12.57
CA LEU A 36 -5.33 -9.93 -11.48
C LEU A 36 -4.02 -9.25 -11.94
N PHE A 37 -3.70 -9.37 -13.23
CA PHE A 37 -2.53 -8.74 -13.85
C PHE A 37 -2.76 -7.26 -14.21
N THR A 38 -4.03 -6.84 -14.25
CA THR A 38 -4.47 -5.47 -14.45
C THR A 38 -5.05 -4.90 -13.15
N GLU A 39 -5.13 -3.59 -13.07
CA GLU A 39 -5.90 -2.90 -12.03
C GLU A 39 -7.35 -3.41 -11.97
N HIS A 40 -7.88 -3.52 -10.74
CA HIS A 40 -9.29 -3.74 -10.48
C HIS A 40 -9.67 -3.16 -9.11
N THR A 41 -10.97 -3.00 -8.86
CA THR A 41 -11.51 -2.42 -7.63
C THR A 41 -12.39 -3.41 -6.87
N LEU A 42 -12.47 -3.22 -5.56
CA LEU A 42 -13.39 -3.91 -4.66
C LEU A 42 -14.20 -2.86 -3.89
N ALA A 43 -15.53 -3.02 -3.90
CA ALA A 43 -16.41 -2.22 -3.08
C ALA A 43 -16.28 -2.64 -1.62
N ILE A 44 -16.09 -1.66 -0.74
CA ILE A 44 -15.99 -1.86 0.69
C ILE A 44 -17.19 -1.16 1.33
N ASP A 45 -17.81 -1.83 2.29
CA ASP A 45 -18.76 -1.20 3.21
C ASP A 45 -17.96 -0.50 4.32
N PRO A 46 -17.84 0.84 4.30
CA PRO A 46 -17.06 1.57 5.28
C PRO A 46 -17.69 1.56 6.68
N GLU A 47 -19.00 1.31 6.81
CA GLU A 47 -19.67 1.19 8.11
C GLU A 47 -19.29 -0.14 8.77
N ARG A 48 -19.28 -1.22 7.98
CA ARG A 48 -18.81 -2.53 8.45
C ARG A 48 -17.31 -2.55 8.74
N TYR A 49 -16.52 -1.88 7.91
CA TYR A 49 -15.07 -1.79 8.04
C TYR A 49 -14.64 -0.36 8.37
N ALA A 50 -15.06 0.14 9.53
CA ALA A 50 -14.87 1.52 10.03
C ALA A 50 -13.40 1.90 10.30
N LEU A 51 -12.55 1.79 9.28
CA LEU A 51 -11.11 2.06 9.33
C LEU A 51 -10.80 3.54 9.54
N VAL A 52 -11.66 4.43 9.03
CA VAL A 52 -11.52 5.88 9.23
C VAL A 52 -11.69 6.22 10.71
N ASP A 53 -12.77 5.75 11.33
CA ASP A 53 -13.07 6.02 12.74
C ASP A 53 -12.06 5.33 13.67
N ALA A 54 -11.72 4.09 13.37
CA ALA A 54 -10.69 3.37 14.13
C ALA A 54 -9.34 4.07 14.05
N LEU A 55 -8.97 4.62 12.88
CA LEU A 55 -7.74 5.39 12.73
C LEU A 55 -7.83 6.72 13.51
N LYS A 56 -8.93 7.48 13.42
CA LYS A 56 -9.15 8.71 14.20
C LYS A 56 -9.00 8.41 15.69
N SER A 57 -9.66 7.38 16.19
CA SER A 57 -9.57 6.95 17.60
C SER A 57 -8.14 6.56 17.99
N THR A 58 -7.42 5.76 17.18
CA THR A 58 -6.03 5.39 17.48
C THR A 58 -5.13 6.63 17.58
N LEU A 59 -5.33 7.63 16.71
CA LEU A 59 -4.59 8.89 16.73
C LEU A 59 -5.01 9.84 17.86
N GLY A 60 -6.09 9.52 18.59
CA GLY A 60 -6.59 10.32 19.72
C GLY A 60 -7.47 11.51 19.29
N PHE A 61 -8.07 11.42 18.11
CA PHE A 61 -9.04 12.40 17.62
C PHE A 61 -10.45 12.09 18.12
N SER A 62 -11.20 13.14 18.45
CA SER A 62 -12.64 13.04 18.72
C SER A 62 -13.44 13.06 17.42
N ASP A 63 -14.74 12.78 17.50
CA ASP A 63 -15.62 12.84 16.33
C ASP A 63 -15.67 14.25 15.72
N GLU A 64 -15.49 15.27 16.55
CA GLU A 64 -15.54 16.69 16.19
C GLU A 64 -14.26 17.24 15.53
N GLN A 65 -13.15 16.51 15.51
CA GLN A 65 -11.84 17.05 15.10
C GLN A 65 -10.87 16.03 14.50
N PRO A 66 -9.91 16.55 13.70
CA PRO A 66 -10.20 16.94 12.33
C PRO A 66 -10.74 15.78 11.51
N GLU A 67 -11.40 16.13 10.41
CA GLU A 67 -11.52 15.21 9.30
C GLU A 67 -10.12 14.84 8.78
N LEU A 68 -9.92 13.57 8.42
CA LEU A 68 -8.59 13.06 8.03
C LEU A 68 -8.00 13.81 6.84
N HIS A 69 -8.83 14.37 5.96
CA HIS A 69 -8.38 15.19 4.82
C HIS A 69 -7.83 16.56 5.25
N GLN A 70 -8.10 17.01 6.48
CA GLN A 70 -7.59 18.25 7.06
C GLN A 70 -6.42 18.03 8.02
N LEU A 71 -5.88 16.81 8.12
CA LEU A 71 -4.85 16.47 9.11
C LEU A 71 -3.63 17.42 9.12
N HIS A 72 -3.32 18.07 7.99
CA HIS A 72 -2.20 19.00 7.89
C HIS A 72 -2.43 20.33 8.64
N THR A 73 -3.68 20.75 8.88
CA THR A 73 -4.02 22.00 9.59
C THR A 73 -3.69 21.90 11.08
N HIS A 74 -3.57 20.68 11.61
CA HIS A 74 -3.17 20.40 12.99
C HIS A 74 -1.65 20.36 13.17
N LEU A 75 -0.88 20.53 12.09
CA LEU A 75 0.58 20.65 12.17
C LEU A 75 0.93 22.14 12.39
N SER A 76 1.65 22.43 13.47
CA SER A 76 2.11 23.77 13.78
C SER A 76 2.99 24.33 12.66
N ASP A 77 2.71 25.57 12.25
CA ASP A 77 3.42 26.27 11.15
C ASP A 77 3.46 25.46 9.84
N PHE A 78 2.38 24.75 9.53
CA PHE A 78 2.30 23.97 8.30
C PHE A 78 2.52 24.84 7.06
N SER A 79 3.31 24.31 6.12
CA SER A 79 3.51 24.89 4.80
C SER A 79 3.83 23.79 3.80
N ALA A 80 3.28 23.90 2.59
CA ALA A 80 3.55 22.98 1.48
C ALA A 80 4.96 23.15 0.89
N SER A 81 5.69 24.19 1.28
CA SER A 81 7.03 24.49 0.75
C SER A 81 8.04 23.39 1.10
N ALA A 82 8.88 23.02 0.13
CA ALA A 82 9.99 22.10 0.33
C ALA A 82 10.91 22.52 1.49
N ALA A 83 11.05 23.82 1.76
CA ALA A 83 11.88 24.35 2.86
C ALA A 83 11.38 23.93 4.26
N ARG A 84 10.07 23.67 4.42
CA ARG A 84 9.46 23.27 5.69
C ARG A 84 9.31 21.75 5.85
N HIS A 85 9.61 20.97 4.80
CA HIS A 85 9.39 19.53 4.74
C HIS A 85 9.94 18.74 5.94
N ALA A 86 11.16 19.04 6.38
CA ALA A 86 11.78 18.33 7.50
C ALA A 86 11.02 18.55 8.83
N GLY A 87 10.49 19.77 9.05
CA GLY A 87 9.67 20.08 10.22
C GLY A 87 8.34 19.35 10.18
N VAL A 88 7.66 19.40 9.02
CA VAL A 88 6.39 18.72 8.80
C VAL A 88 6.54 17.20 9.00
N MET A 89 7.63 16.58 8.51
CA MET A 89 7.87 15.15 8.70
C MET A 89 8.11 14.76 10.17
N ARG A 90 8.77 15.61 10.97
CA ARG A 90 8.90 15.37 12.42
C ARG A 90 7.55 15.40 13.12
N GLN A 91 6.73 16.40 12.84
CA GLN A 91 5.40 16.52 13.46
C GLN A 91 4.48 15.38 13.02
N LYS A 92 4.47 15.03 11.73
CA LYS A 92 3.77 13.85 11.21
C LYS A 92 4.21 12.57 11.92
N LYS A 93 5.51 12.38 12.17
CA LYS A 93 5.99 11.20 12.91
C LYS A 93 5.45 11.17 14.34
N ALA A 94 5.42 12.30 15.03
CA ALA A 94 4.85 12.39 16.37
C ALA A 94 3.35 12.09 16.38
N LEU A 95 2.62 12.65 15.42
CA LEU A 95 1.18 12.43 15.26
C LEU A 95 0.82 10.95 15.04
N LEU A 96 1.63 10.25 14.25
CA LEU A 96 1.41 8.85 13.90
C LEU A 96 2.06 7.85 14.89
N ALA A 97 2.78 8.33 15.91
CA ALA A 97 3.42 7.48 16.91
C ALA A 97 2.45 6.50 17.62
N PRO A 98 1.17 6.85 17.90
CA PRO A 98 0.20 5.92 18.47
C PRO A 98 0.01 4.61 17.72
N LEU A 99 0.23 4.59 16.39
CA LEU A 99 0.09 3.37 15.58
C LEU A 99 1.19 2.35 15.85
N ALA A 100 2.30 2.77 16.45
CA ALA A 100 3.37 1.87 16.88
C ALA A 100 3.04 1.17 18.21
N ASP A 101 2.08 1.69 18.98
CA ASP A 101 1.63 1.07 20.22
C ASP A 101 0.63 -0.04 19.92
N LYS A 102 0.94 -1.26 20.37
CA LYS A 102 0.13 -2.46 20.08
C LYS A 102 -1.26 -2.38 20.71
N ALA A 103 -1.40 -1.82 21.91
CA ALA A 103 -2.70 -1.73 22.57
C ALA A 103 -3.58 -0.69 21.88
N ARG A 104 -3.02 0.48 21.54
CA ARG A 104 -3.74 1.58 20.88
C ARG A 104 -4.13 1.25 19.44
N SER A 105 -3.32 0.47 18.73
CA SER A 105 -3.58 0.06 17.34
C SER A 105 -4.43 -1.22 17.20
N ALA A 106 -4.74 -1.92 18.30
CA ALA A 106 -5.38 -3.23 18.27
C ALA A 106 -6.73 -3.22 17.52
N ILE A 107 -7.58 -2.21 17.76
CA ILE A 107 -8.89 -2.09 17.11
C ILE A 107 -8.72 -1.85 15.60
N PHE A 108 -7.89 -0.88 15.22
CA PHE A 108 -7.59 -0.57 13.83
C PHE A 108 -7.03 -1.78 13.08
N LEU A 109 -6.07 -2.51 13.67
CA LEU A 109 -5.50 -3.71 13.07
C LEU A 109 -6.50 -4.87 13.00
N GLY A 110 -7.39 -5.01 13.98
CA GLY A 110 -8.47 -6.00 13.95
C GLY A 110 -9.46 -5.74 12.82
N ILE A 111 -9.83 -4.48 12.57
CA ILE A 111 -10.70 -4.11 11.45
C ILE A 111 -9.99 -4.32 10.11
N TYR A 112 -8.69 -4.00 10.02
CA TYR A 112 -7.87 -4.32 8.85
C TYR A 112 -7.83 -5.83 8.56
N ASP A 113 -7.59 -6.66 9.59
CA ASP A 113 -7.63 -8.12 9.45
C ASP A 113 -9.00 -8.61 8.98
N ALA A 114 -10.08 -8.04 9.53
CA ALA A 114 -11.45 -8.36 9.14
C ALA A 114 -11.75 -7.97 7.69
N LEU A 115 -11.24 -6.82 7.21
CA LEU A 115 -11.35 -6.39 5.81
C LEU A 115 -10.65 -7.39 4.89
N VAL A 116 -9.42 -7.79 5.21
CA VAL A 116 -8.69 -8.77 4.40
C VAL A 116 -9.42 -10.11 4.38
N CYS A 117 -9.88 -10.61 5.53
CA CYS A 117 -10.59 -11.89 5.62
C CYS A 117 -11.97 -11.85 4.96
N GLY A 118 -12.70 -10.75 5.08
CA GLY A 118 -14.08 -10.64 4.60
C GLY A 118 -14.22 -10.22 3.15
N VAL A 119 -13.21 -9.53 2.58
CA VAL A 119 -13.30 -8.97 1.23
C VAL A 119 -12.16 -9.45 0.33
N VAL A 120 -10.91 -9.20 0.74
CA VAL A 120 -9.76 -9.45 -0.14
C VAL A 120 -9.51 -10.94 -0.37
N ALA A 121 -9.50 -11.74 0.69
CA ALA A 121 -9.22 -13.16 0.59
C ALA A 121 -10.30 -13.94 -0.20
N PRO A 122 -11.62 -13.72 0.03
CA PRO A 122 -12.65 -14.29 -0.82
C PRO A 122 -12.52 -13.89 -2.29
N HIS A 123 -12.21 -12.62 -2.59
CA HIS A 123 -11.98 -12.17 -3.96
C HIS A 123 -10.84 -12.95 -4.63
N LEU A 124 -9.67 -13.05 -3.97
CA LEU A 124 -8.56 -13.83 -4.50
C LEU A 124 -8.91 -15.31 -4.68
N ALA A 125 -9.65 -15.90 -3.72
CA ALA A 125 -10.09 -17.28 -3.80
C ALA A 125 -11.02 -17.57 -4.97
N SER A 126 -11.87 -16.61 -5.33
CA SER A 126 -12.75 -16.71 -6.50
C SER A 126 -12.01 -16.63 -7.84
N ARG A 127 -10.78 -16.08 -7.86
CA ARG A 127 -10.02 -15.80 -9.09
C ARG A 127 -8.85 -16.75 -9.31
N VAL A 128 -8.21 -17.21 -8.23
CA VAL A 128 -7.03 -18.08 -8.28
C VAL A 128 -7.40 -19.45 -7.75
N ALA A 129 -7.50 -20.42 -8.66
CA ALA A 129 -7.85 -21.80 -8.34
C ALA A 129 -6.93 -22.40 -7.25
N GLY A 130 -7.53 -23.14 -6.31
CA GLY A 130 -6.81 -23.78 -5.20
C GLY A 130 -6.45 -22.85 -4.04
N THR A 131 -6.88 -21.59 -4.05
CA THR A 131 -6.60 -20.64 -2.96
C THR A 131 -7.46 -20.94 -1.73
N THR A 132 -6.87 -21.66 -0.78
CA THR A 132 -7.44 -21.92 0.56
C THR A 132 -6.79 -21.08 1.65
N THR A 133 -5.64 -20.46 1.34
CA THR A 133 -4.95 -19.51 2.20
C THR A 133 -4.60 -18.23 1.44
N VAL A 134 -4.50 -17.12 2.17
CA VAL A 134 -4.01 -15.83 1.67
C VAL A 134 -3.02 -15.28 2.66
N HIS A 135 -1.85 -14.89 2.16
CA HIS A 135 -0.79 -14.27 2.95
C HIS A 135 -0.82 -12.77 2.72
N TYR A 136 -0.84 -11.97 3.77
CA TYR A 136 -0.99 -10.53 3.66
C TYR A 136 -0.11 -9.79 4.65
N ALA A 137 0.32 -8.57 4.30
CA ALA A 137 1.17 -7.76 5.17
C ALA A 137 0.56 -7.66 6.57
N CYS A 138 1.31 -8.04 7.61
CA CYS A 138 0.79 -8.10 8.97
C CYS A 138 0.32 -6.74 9.52
N MET A 139 0.89 -5.65 8.99
CA MET A 139 0.49 -4.28 9.24
C MET A 139 0.42 -3.54 7.90
N PRO A 140 -0.67 -2.83 7.58
CA PRO A 140 -0.73 -2.04 6.37
C PRO A 140 0.17 -0.82 6.48
N THR A 141 0.85 -0.43 5.40
CA THR A 141 1.60 0.83 5.39
C THR A 141 0.61 1.99 5.36
N LEU A 142 0.55 2.77 6.44
CA LEU A 142 -0.20 4.03 6.44
C LEU A 142 0.60 5.11 5.71
N ARG A 143 0.05 5.60 4.60
CA ARG A 143 0.63 6.70 3.83
C ARG A 143 -0.16 7.98 4.07
N VAL A 144 0.53 9.00 4.55
CA VAL A 144 0.00 10.36 4.74
C VAL A 144 0.75 11.32 3.82
N GLN A 145 0.02 11.90 2.87
CA GLN A 145 0.51 12.89 1.92
C GLN A 145 -0.26 14.21 2.11
N HIS A 146 0.33 15.12 2.88
CA HIS A 146 -0.16 16.50 3.02
C HIS A 146 0.07 17.32 1.73
N PRO A 147 -0.56 18.49 1.58
CA PRO A 147 -0.21 19.48 0.55
C PRO A 147 1.29 19.75 0.53
N SER A 148 1.95 19.58 -0.61
CA SER A 148 3.42 19.57 -0.69
C SER A 148 3.91 19.77 -2.12
N GLU A 149 4.96 20.58 -2.29
CA GLU A 149 5.75 20.70 -3.53
C GLU A 149 6.54 19.42 -3.86
N LEU A 150 6.68 18.51 -2.90
CA LEU A 150 7.41 17.25 -3.02
C LEU A 150 6.46 16.06 -3.13
N ALA A 151 6.76 15.16 -4.07
CA ALA A 151 6.16 13.82 -4.13
C ALA A 151 6.65 12.95 -2.96
N THR A 152 5.78 12.08 -2.46
CA THR A 152 6.11 11.14 -1.37
C THR A 152 6.81 9.88 -1.88
N ILE A 153 6.45 9.43 -3.08
CA ILE A 153 6.89 8.19 -3.70
C ILE A 153 7.44 8.50 -5.09
N ARG A 154 8.67 8.05 -5.36
CA ARG A 154 9.28 8.09 -6.68
C ARG A 154 8.78 6.92 -7.56
N PRO A 155 8.88 7.00 -8.90
CA PRO A 155 8.68 5.85 -9.77
C PRO A 155 9.49 4.64 -9.32
N HIS A 156 8.81 3.52 -9.15
CA HIS A 156 9.40 2.23 -8.79
C HIS A 156 8.43 1.09 -9.08
N VAL A 157 8.93 -0.14 -9.03
CA VAL A 157 8.13 -1.37 -8.92
C VAL A 157 8.47 -2.02 -7.58
N ASP A 158 7.52 -2.68 -6.94
CA ASP A 158 7.77 -3.24 -5.62
C ASP A 158 8.69 -4.47 -5.63
N GLY A 159 8.90 -5.09 -6.80
CA GLY A 159 9.91 -6.15 -6.94
C GLY A 159 11.31 -5.69 -6.52
N MET A 160 11.59 -4.38 -6.60
CA MET A 160 12.83 -3.77 -6.09
C MET A 160 13.04 -3.93 -4.58
N TYR A 161 11.99 -4.22 -3.83
CA TYR A 161 12.04 -4.39 -2.37
C TYR A 161 12.06 -5.87 -1.93
N GLY A 162 12.14 -6.79 -2.89
CA GLY A 162 12.19 -8.23 -2.61
C GLY A 162 10.82 -8.87 -2.39
N LEU A 163 9.73 -8.19 -2.80
CA LEU A 163 8.42 -8.83 -2.86
C LEU A 163 8.47 -10.04 -3.81
N GLN A 164 7.88 -11.14 -3.37
CA GLN A 164 7.80 -12.38 -4.13
C GLN A 164 6.88 -12.26 -5.36
N PRO A 165 7.10 -13.06 -6.41
CA PRO A 165 6.13 -13.31 -7.48
C PRO A 165 4.70 -13.51 -6.94
N GLY A 166 3.69 -13.04 -7.68
CA GLY A 166 2.29 -13.18 -7.23
C GLY A 166 1.86 -12.19 -6.14
N SER A 167 2.75 -11.33 -5.64
CA SER A 167 2.40 -10.29 -4.67
C SER A 167 1.65 -9.14 -5.34
N LEU A 168 0.40 -8.96 -4.92
CA LEU A 168 -0.50 -7.90 -5.36
C LEU A 168 -0.49 -6.78 -4.33
N ASN A 169 -0.62 -5.55 -4.81
CA ASN A 169 -0.84 -4.37 -4.00
C ASN A 169 -2.32 -4.17 -3.79
N CYS A 170 -2.69 -3.81 -2.56
CA CYS A 170 -4.00 -3.35 -2.16
C CYS A 170 -3.85 -1.93 -1.62
N TRP A 171 -4.51 -0.97 -2.27
CA TRP A 171 -4.43 0.45 -1.95
C TRP A 171 -5.83 1.01 -1.63
N LEU A 172 -6.00 1.50 -0.40
CA LEU A 172 -7.29 1.99 0.12
C LEU A 172 -7.16 3.46 0.55
N PRO A 173 -7.73 4.43 -0.19
CA PRO A 173 -7.84 5.79 0.30
C PRO A 173 -8.82 5.88 1.48
N LEU A 174 -8.38 6.49 2.57
CA LEU A 174 -9.18 6.77 3.78
C LEU A 174 -9.60 8.24 3.87
N THR A 175 -9.48 8.98 2.76
CA THR A 175 -9.85 10.40 2.65
C THR A 175 -10.51 10.64 1.31
N THR A 176 -11.61 11.37 1.31
CA THR A 176 -12.33 11.86 0.13
C THR A 176 -12.67 13.35 0.33
N PRO A 177 -12.73 14.17 -0.74
CA PRO A 177 -12.44 13.83 -2.13
C PRO A 177 -10.95 13.52 -2.35
N LEU A 178 -10.64 12.72 -3.39
CA LEU A 178 -9.27 12.35 -3.74
C LEU A 178 -8.86 12.98 -5.08
N PRO A 179 -8.25 14.18 -5.07
CA PRO A 179 -7.80 14.81 -6.30
C PRO A 179 -6.61 14.05 -6.92
N ALA A 180 -6.41 14.25 -8.22
CA ALA A 180 -5.34 13.61 -9.01
C ALA A 180 -3.95 13.77 -8.38
N SER A 181 -3.66 14.97 -7.85
CA SER A 181 -2.36 15.32 -7.27
C SER A 181 -2.12 14.67 -5.91
N ALA A 182 -3.19 14.22 -5.25
CA ALA A 182 -3.13 13.50 -3.98
C ALA A 182 -3.27 11.98 -4.15
N SER A 183 -3.40 11.46 -5.38
CA SER A 183 -3.62 10.04 -5.66
C SER A 183 -2.31 9.26 -5.92
N LEU A 184 -2.38 7.93 -5.88
CA LEU A 184 -1.35 7.03 -6.40
C LEU A 184 -1.50 6.90 -7.92
N HIS A 185 -0.43 7.12 -8.67
CA HIS A 185 -0.40 6.94 -10.13
C HIS A 185 0.21 5.59 -10.46
N ILE A 186 -0.45 4.82 -11.31
CA ILE A 186 -0.03 3.46 -11.69
C ILE A 186 -0.12 3.23 -13.20
N GLU A 187 0.59 2.22 -13.70
CA GLU A 187 0.31 1.61 -15.01
C GLU A 187 -0.94 0.72 -14.92
N SER A 188 -1.76 0.66 -15.98
CA SER A 188 -2.93 -0.23 -16.02
C SER A 188 -2.56 -1.71 -16.03
N ALA A 189 -1.41 -2.03 -16.60
CA ALA A 189 -0.77 -3.34 -16.59
C ALA A 189 0.77 -3.18 -16.71
N PRO A 190 1.55 -4.18 -16.30
CA PRO A 190 3.01 -4.12 -16.34
C PRO A 190 3.56 -3.71 -17.70
N GLY A 191 4.30 -2.59 -17.75
CA GLY A 191 4.99 -2.14 -18.97
C GLY A 191 4.12 -1.40 -19.98
N ARG A 192 2.86 -1.09 -19.66
CA ARG A 192 2.00 -0.25 -20.51
C ARG A 192 2.42 1.23 -20.49
N GLU A 193 2.96 1.70 -19.37
CA GLU A 193 3.39 3.09 -19.17
C GLU A 193 2.29 4.14 -19.42
N ASP A 194 1.03 3.74 -19.30
CA ASP A 194 -0.19 4.54 -19.44
C ASP A 194 -0.65 5.12 -18.09
N PHE A 195 0.27 5.84 -17.46
CA PHE A 195 0.11 6.28 -16.07
C PHE A 195 -1.16 7.09 -15.83
N HIS A 196 -1.93 6.68 -14.85
CA HIS A 196 -3.12 7.39 -14.42
C HIS A 196 -3.31 7.29 -12.90
N PRO A 197 -3.98 8.28 -12.28
CA PRO A 197 -4.28 8.26 -10.85
C PRO A 197 -5.42 7.30 -10.53
N LEU A 198 -5.27 6.51 -9.46
CA LEU A 198 -6.33 5.71 -8.87
C LEU A 198 -7.37 6.62 -8.22
N ARG A 199 -8.62 6.60 -8.68
CA ARG A 199 -9.67 7.47 -8.13
C ARG A 199 -10.92 6.66 -7.82
N PRO A 200 -11.42 6.70 -6.58
CA PRO A 200 -12.74 6.17 -6.30
C PRO A 200 -13.79 6.99 -7.05
N ASP A 201 -14.98 6.41 -7.20
CA ASP A 201 -16.15 7.18 -7.62
C ASP A 201 -16.31 8.41 -6.70
N PRO A 202 -16.55 9.62 -7.23
CA PRO A 202 -16.75 10.82 -6.42
C PRO A 202 -17.87 10.70 -5.37
N SER A 203 -18.86 9.83 -5.56
CA SER A 203 -19.91 9.56 -4.58
C SER A 203 -19.55 8.46 -3.58
N ALA A 204 -18.44 7.74 -3.77
CA ALA A 204 -18.01 6.72 -2.82
C ALA A 204 -17.46 7.39 -1.54
N PRO A 205 -17.86 6.91 -0.35
CA PRO A 205 -17.30 7.38 0.91
C PRO A 205 -15.82 7.03 1.04
N ALA A 206 -15.11 7.77 1.90
CA ALA A 206 -13.75 7.42 2.30
C ALA A 206 -13.69 5.97 2.82
N GLY A 207 -12.70 5.20 2.36
CA GLY A 207 -12.60 3.78 2.68
C GLY A 207 -13.58 2.87 1.94
N GLY A 208 -14.43 3.39 1.04
CA GLY A 208 -15.45 2.61 0.31
C GLY A 208 -14.96 1.92 -0.96
N THR A 209 -13.74 2.20 -1.44
CA THR A 209 -13.18 1.57 -2.65
C THR A 209 -11.74 1.16 -2.43
N LEU A 210 -11.48 -0.14 -2.53
CA LEU A 210 -10.13 -0.71 -2.48
C LEU A 210 -9.64 -0.98 -3.91
N PHE A 211 -8.44 -0.50 -4.23
CA PHE A 211 -7.79 -0.76 -5.51
C PHE A 211 -6.78 -1.89 -5.37
N CYS A 212 -6.77 -2.81 -6.33
CA CYS A 212 -5.85 -3.93 -6.38
C CYS A 212 -5.11 -3.93 -7.72
N PHE A 213 -3.79 -4.07 -7.69
CA PHE A 213 -2.97 -4.09 -8.91
C PHE A 213 -1.67 -4.86 -8.69
N TYR A 214 -1.00 -5.26 -9.78
CA TYR A 214 0.24 -6.02 -9.70
C TYR A 214 1.48 -5.12 -9.54
N GLY A 215 1.56 -4.38 -8.42
CA GLY A 215 2.61 -3.39 -8.18
C GLY A 215 4.03 -3.93 -8.07
N ARG A 216 4.21 -5.25 -7.96
CA ARG A 216 5.53 -5.88 -8.15
C ARG A 216 6.13 -5.59 -9.53
N ARG A 217 5.30 -5.50 -10.57
CA ARG A 217 5.73 -5.23 -11.95
C ARG A 217 5.16 -3.93 -12.53
N CYS A 218 4.01 -3.46 -12.07
CA CYS A 218 3.48 -2.14 -12.46
C CYS A 218 4.31 -1.04 -11.81
N VAL A 219 4.82 -0.12 -12.64
CA VAL A 219 5.44 1.10 -12.13
C VAL A 219 4.38 1.97 -11.49
N HIS A 220 4.67 2.47 -10.30
CA HIS A 220 3.77 3.37 -9.58
C HIS A 220 4.53 4.45 -8.81
N TYR A 221 3.86 5.58 -8.60
CA TYR A 221 4.43 6.75 -7.94
C TYR A 221 3.35 7.71 -7.43
N THR A 222 3.79 8.78 -6.76
CA THR A 222 2.95 9.93 -6.46
C THR A 222 3.51 11.16 -7.13
N VAL A 223 2.67 12.14 -7.41
CA VAL A 223 3.09 13.50 -7.77
C VAL A 223 3.05 14.40 -6.54
N PRO A 224 3.64 15.61 -6.57
CA PRO A 224 3.40 16.63 -5.55
C PRO A 224 1.91 16.84 -5.32
N ASN A 225 1.50 16.91 -4.05
CA ASN A 225 0.10 17.15 -3.72
C ASN A 225 -0.16 18.65 -3.75
N SER A 226 -0.66 19.13 -4.89
CA SER A 226 -1.02 20.53 -5.12
C SER A 226 -2.44 20.89 -4.68
N SER A 227 -3.15 19.98 -4.02
CA SER A 227 -4.47 20.28 -3.43
C SER A 227 -4.33 20.85 -2.02
N ASP A 228 -5.46 21.28 -1.45
CA ASP A 228 -5.60 21.70 -0.05
C ASP A 228 -5.96 20.54 0.89
N CYS A 229 -5.98 19.30 0.38
CA CYS A 229 -6.38 18.11 1.15
C CYS A 229 -5.19 17.20 1.45
N THR A 230 -5.10 16.71 2.68
CA THR A 230 -4.24 15.57 3.03
C THR A 230 -4.84 14.28 2.47
N ARG A 231 -4.07 13.51 1.70
CA ARG A 231 -4.42 12.12 1.42
C ARG A 231 -3.91 11.20 2.51
N ILE A 232 -4.81 10.40 3.07
CA ILE A 232 -4.46 9.24 3.90
C ILE A 232 -4.88 7.97 3.16
N SER A 233 -4.00 6.98 3.11
CA SER A 233 -4.31 5.70 2.49
C SER A 233 -3.59 4.54 3.16
N LEU A 234 -4.18 3.35 3.11
CA LEU A 234 -3.52 2.09 3.41
C LEU A 234 -2.92 1.51 2.13
N ASP A 235 -1.71 0.98 2.24
CA ASP A 235 -1.01 0.29 1.17
C ASP A 235 -0.43 -1.01 1.75
N PHE A 236 -0.94 -2.16 1.30
CA PHE A 236 -0.53 -3.47 1.80
C PHE A 236 -0.44 -4.49 0.68
N ARG A 237 0.30 -5.57 0.96
CA ARG A 237 0.58 -6.62 -0.02
C ARG A 237 -0.20 -7.86 0.34
N VAL A 238 -0.69 -8.57 -0.67
CA VAL A 238 -1.37 -9.85 -0.53
C VAL A 238 -0.83 -10.86 -1.55
N VAL A 239 -0.77 -12.14 -1.18
CA VAL A 239 -0.32 -13.24 -2.03
C VAL A 239 -1.29 -14.42 -1.87
N PRO A 240 -1.92 -14.90 -2.95
CA PRO A 240 -2.71 -16.14 -2.92
C PRO A 240 -1.84 -17.33 -2.51
N GLY A 241 -2.36 -18.24 -1.69
CA GLY A 241 -1.64 -19.41 -1.17
C GLY A 241 -0.87 -20.22 -2.22
N PRO A 242 -1.47 -20.57 -3.38
CA PRO A 242 -0.78 -21.29 -4.45
C PRO A 242 0.44 -20.57 -5.05
N LEU A 243 0.55 -19.25 -4.84
CA LEU A 243 1.65 -18.41 -5.31
C LEU A 243 2.61 -18.00 -4.18
N PHE A 244 2.34 -18.42 -2.93
CA PHE A 244 3.13 -18.03 -1.79
C PHE A 244 4.42 -18.85 -1.70
N ASP A 245 5.56 -18.17 -1.81
CA ASP A 245 6.90 -18.70 -1.60
C ASP A 245 7.32 -18.49 -0.14
N ARG A 246 7.38 -19.60 0.61
CA ARG A 246 7.81 -19.62 2.01
C ARG A 246 9.30 -19.32 2.18
N GLU A 247 10.10 -19.56 1.16
CA GLU A 247 11.54 -19.32 1.17
C GLU A 247 11.89 -17.87 0.81
N ASN A 248 10.89 -17.07 0.42
CA ASN A 248 11.10 -15.65 0.23
C ASN A 248 11.56 -14.98 1.54
N ARG A 249 12.58 -14.12 1.45
CA ARG A 249 13.16 -13.41 2.59
C ARG A 249 12.13 -12.71 3.48
N LEU A 250 11.11 -12.06 2.90
CA LEU A 250 10.07 -11.36 3.67
C LEU A 250 9.13 -12.34 4.37
N ALA A 251 8.84 -13.49 3.76
CA ALA A 251 8.10 -14.56 4.42
C ALA A 251 8.88 -15.08 5.65
N GLN A 252 10.16 -15.39 5.47
CA GLN A 252 11.04 -15.83 6.55
C GLN A 252 11.23 -14.78 7.65
N SER A 253 11.20 -13.48 7.31
CA SER A 253 11.27 -12.40 8.30
C SER A 253 9.96 -12.13 9.03
N GLY A 254 8.89 -12.90 8.76
CA GLY A 254 7.59 -12.75 9.41
C GLY A 254 6.74 -11.59 8.87
N TYR A 255 7.00 -11.07 7.67
CA TYR A 255 6.23 -9.94 7.12
C TYR A 255 4.73 -10.22 6.97
N TYR A 256 4.36 -11.47 6.70
CA TYR A 256 2.98 -11.85 6.37
C TYR A 256 2.24 -12.45 7.57
N SER A 257 1.01 -11.98 7.79
CA SER A 257 -0.06 -12.74 8.44
C SER A 257 -0.67 -13.73 7.44
N MET A 258 -1.41 -14.73 7.94
CA MET A 258 -2.11 -15.71 7.11
C MET A 258 -3.60 -15.75 7.45
N ALA A 259 -4.44 -15.62 6.44
CA ALA A 259 -5.85 -15.99 6.49
C ALA A 259 -6.05 -17.35 5.83
N ALA A 260 -6.93 -18.19 6.39
CA ALA A 260 -7.32 -19.46 5.79
C ALA A 260 -8.83 -19.63 5.80
N ILE A 261 -9.35 -20.29 4.77
CA ILE A 261 -10.76 -20.66 4.68
C ILE A 261 -11.10 -21.64 5.81
N SER A 262 -12.28 -21.48 6.40
CA SER A 262 -12.81 -22.40 7.40
C SER A 262 -12.97 -23.80 6.81
N PRO A 263 -12.96 -24.86 7.65
CA PRO A 263 -13.25 -26.23 7.18
C PRO A 263 -14.62 -26.34 6.48
N SER A 264 -15.58 -25.49 6.86
CA SER A 264 -16.89 -25.37 6.20
C SER A 264 -16.84 -24.75 4.80
N GLY A 265 -15.69 -24.23 4.37
CA GLY A 265 -15.50 -23.62 3.06
C GLY A 265 -16.19 -22.25 2.86
N SER A 266 -16.68 -21.62 3.92
CA SER A 266 -17.56 -20.44 3.79
C SER A 266 -16.92 -19.11 4.20
N VAL A 267 -15.91 -19.11 5.07
CA VAL A 267 -15.37 -17.86 5.65
C VAL A 267 -13.86 -17.94 5.82
N PHE A 268 -13.13 -16.92 5.40
CA PHE A 268 -11.71 -16.77 5.75
C PHE A 268 -11.56 -16.23 7.17
N THR A 269 -10.61 -16.78 7.91
CA THR A 269 -10.26 -16.33 9.26
C THR A 269 -8.75 -16.21 9.39
N LYS A 270 -8.28 -15.20 10.13
CA LYS A 270 -6.86 -15.06 10.45
C LYS A 270 -6.41 -16.27 11.28
N LYS A 271 -5.34 -16.92 10.85
CA LYS A 271 -4.75 -18.11 11.50
C LYS A 271 -3.42 -17.82 12.16
N SER A 272 -2.64 -16.89 11.60
CA SER A 272 -1.39 -16.46 12.20
C SER A 272 -1.19 -14.96 11.99
N MET A 273 -0.48 -14.37 12.94
CA MET A 273 -0.03 -12.99 12.88
C MET A 273 1.43 -12.97 12.49
N GLY A 274 1.78 -12.18 11.48
CA GLY A 274 3.18 -11.88 11.19
C GLY A 274 3.82 -11.01 12.29
N THR A 275 5.10 -10.77 12.16
CA THR A 275 5.88 -9.87 13.03
C THR A 275 5.81 -8.46 12.49
N ILE A 276 5.28 -7.53 13.28
CA ILE A 276 5.28 -6.11 12.94
C ILE A 276 6.74 -5.64 12.82
N SER A 277 7.17 -5.38 11.60
CA SER A 277 8.50 -4.83 11.32
C SER A 277 8.47 -3.31 11.31
N SER A 278 9.43 -2.68 11.97
CA SER A 278 9.65 -1.23 11.91
C SER A 278 9.98 -0.73 10.49
N LEU A 279 10.40 -1.62 9.58
CA LEU A 279 10.78 -1.28 8.20
C LEU A 279 9.57 -1.01 7.29
N HIS A 280 8.40 -1.59 7.56
CA HIS A 280 7.30 -1.64 6.58
C HIS A 280 5.89 -1.30 7.11
N GLY A 281 5.73 -1.00 8.40
CA GLY A 281 4.42 -0.69 9.00
C GLY A 281 4.24 0.75 9.53
N LEU A 282 5.32 1.52 9.69
CA LEU A 282 5.29 2.85 10.31
C LEU A 282 5.81 3.92 9.35
N PRO A 283 5.39 5.20 9.47
CA PRO A 283 5.79 6.28 8.59
C PRO A 283 7.32 6.38 8.50
N HIS A 284 7.88 5.88 7.40
CA HIS A 284 9.27 6.02 6.95
C HIS A 284 10.33 6.03 8.08
N ALA A 285 10.30 5.04 8.97
CA ALA A 285 11.42 4.78 9.87
C ALA A 285 12.52 4.01 9.11
N GLY A 286 13.25 4.72 8.25
CA GLY A 286 14.42 4.21 7.53
C GLY A 286 14.11 3.70 6.12
N LYS A 287 14.94 4.10 5.15
CA LYS A 287 14.99 3.42 3.85
C LYS A 287 15.61 2.04 4.09
N PRO A 288 15.01 0.94 3.61
CA PRO A 288 15.75 -0.31 3.50
C PRO A 288 17.01 -0.02 2.67
N ALA A 289 18.18 -0.44 3.16
CA ALA A 289 19.36 -0.48 2.32
C ALA A 289 19.01 -1.36 1.11
N CYS A 290 18.99 -0.76 -0.08
CA CYS A 290 18.84 -1.49 -1.32
C CYS A 290 20.15 -2.27 -1.49
N VAL A 291 20.21 -3.49 -0.95
CA VAL A 291 21.29 -4.41 -1.24
C VAL A 291 21.06 -4.85 -2.68
N VAL A 292 21.65 -4.10 -3.61
CA VAL A 292 21.82 -4.57 -4.98
C VAL A 292 22.77 -5.74 -4.87
N SER A 293 22.26 -6.96 -5.00
CA SER A 293 23.08 -8.16 -5.18
C SER A 293 23.75 -8.08 -6.56
N GLY A 294 24.78 -7.25 -6.68
CA GLY A 294 25.87 -7.44 -7.65
C GLY A 294 26.98 -8.12 -6.87
N GLY A 295 27.33 -9.36 -7.17
CA GLY A 295 27.93 -9.70 -8.46
C GLY A 295 29.44 -9.63 -8.26
N ILE A 296 30.03 -10.79 -8.05
CA ILE A 296 31.46 -11.04 -7.91
C ILE A 296 32.22 -10.28 -9.01
N THR A 297 33.16 -9.43 -8.63
CA THR A 297 34.32 -9.10 -9.46
C THR A 297 35.56 -9.15 -8.59
N ARG A 298 36.59 -9.80 -9.16
CA ARG A 298 37.89 -10.16 -8.58
C ARG A 298 38.63 -9.01 -7.92
#